data_AF-A0A5P8N865-F1
#
_entry.id   AF-A0A5P8N865-F1
#
_cell.length_a   1.000
_cell.length_b   1.000
_cell.length_c   1.000
_cell.angle_alpha   90.00
_cell.angle_beta   90.00
_cell.angle_gamma   90.00
#
_symmetry.space_group_name_H-M   'P 1'
#
loop_
_entity.id
_entity.type
_entity.pdbx_description
1 polymer ?
#
loop_
_entity_poly.entity_id
_entity_poly.type
_entity_poly.pdbx_seq_one_letter_code
_entity_poly.pdbx_strand_id
1 'polypeptide(L)' 'PQPAARVELYQEEKLRSSKEMDQEHDVAEFSLAGIKQEDAVRYQCQYQGLEPVGTSEKSDPVE' A
#
# COMPACT_ATOMS: atom_id res chain seq x y z
N PRO A 1 12.56 13.99 -6.36
CA PRO A 1 11.84 14.51 -5.17
C PRO A 1 12.23 13.63 -3.97
N GLN A 2 12.09 14.11 -2.73
CA GLN A 2 12.41 13.31 -1.54
C GLN A 2 11.15 12.56 -1.09
N PRO A 3 11.24 11.25 -0.79
CA PRO A 3 10.09 10.49 -0.33
C PRO A 3 9.62 11.02 1.02
N ALA A 4 8.34 11.33 1.12
CA ALA A 4 7.70 11.80 2.35
C ALA A 4 6.82 10.74 3.01
N ALA A 5 6.52 9.67 2.27
CA ALA A 5 5.70 8.58 2.75
C ALA A 5 5.97 7.27 2.01
N ARG A 6 5.37 6.21 2.52
CA ARG A 6 5.34 4.88 1.92
C ARG A 6 3.94 4.30 2.05
N VAL A 7 3.42 3.72 0.98
CA VAL A 7 2.19 2.93 1.01
C VAL A 7 2.56 1.47 0.89
N GLU A 8 1.96 0.66 1.75
CA GLU A 8 2.12 -0.79 1.80
C GLU A 8 0.82 -1.47 1.41
N LEU A 9 0.90 -2.41 0.47
CA LEU A 9 -0.20 -3.27 0.06
C LEU A 9 -0.06 -4.62 0.74
N TYR A 10 -1.10 -5.03 1.46
CA TYR A 10 -1.23 -6.31 2.15
C TYR A 10 -2.20 -7.21 1.40
N GLN A 11 -1.88 -8.49 1.30
CA GLN A 11 -2.73 -9.58 0.81
C GLN A 11 -2.85 -10.61 1.93
N GLU A 12 -4.06 -10.90 2.43
CA GLU A 12 -4.27 -11.81 3.58
C GLU A 12 -3.35 -11.44 4.77
N GLU A 13 -3.28 -10.14 5.09
CA GLU A 13 -2.42 -9.57 6.14
C GLU A 13 -0.91 -9.69 5.92
N LYS A 14 -0.47 -10.30 4.81
CA LYS A 14 0.94 -10.39 4.42
C LYS A 14 1.32 -9.22 3.52
N LEU A 15 2.44 -8.57 3.83
CA LEU A 15 2.98 -7.51 2.96
C LEU A 15 3.29 -8.10 1.57
N ARG A 16 2.61 -7.57 0.55
CA ARG A 16 2.75 -7.97 -0.85
C ARG A 16 3.67 -7.02 -1.62
N SER A 17 3.48 -5.72 -1.43
CA SER A 17 4.24 -4.68 -2.14
C SER A 17 4.28 -3.38 -1.35
N SER A 18 5.21 -2.51 -1.69
CA SER A 18 5.27 -1.17 -1.13
C SER A 18 5.76 -0.16 -2.16
N LYS A 19 5.29 1.07 -2.06
CA LYS A 19 5.75 2.19 -2.89
C LYS A 19 6.08 3.39 -2.04
N GLU A 20 7.20 4.03 -2.33
CA GLU A 20 7.51 5.35 -1.79
C GLU A 20 6.69 6.41 -2.52
N MET A 21 6.28 7.42 -1.78
CA MET A 21 5.52 8.55 -2.26
C MET A 21 6.21 9.84 -1.86
N ASP A 22 6.40 10.72 -2.84
CA ASP A 22 6.80 12.10 -2.61
C ASP A 22 5.59 12.94 -2.18
N GLN A 23 5.82 14.14 -1.63
CA GLN A 23 4.76 15.03 -1.13
C GLN A 23 3.76 15.48 -2.20
N GLU A 24 4.10 15.36 -3.48
CA GLU A 24 3.28 15.82 -4.61
C GLU A 24 2.21 14.80 -5.02
N HIS A 25 2.33 13.55 -4.58
CA HIS A 25 1.41 12.48 -4.94
C HIS A 25 0.59 12.05 -3.74
N ASP A 26 -0.73 12.04 -3.88
CA ASP A 26 -1.66 11.51 -2.86
C ASP A 26 -2.11 10.07 -3.15
N VAL A 27 -1.71 9.50 -4.30
CA VAL A 27 -2.14 8.17 -4.74
C VAL A 27 -0.94 7.29 -5.09
N ALA A 28 -0.98 6.04 -4.61
CA ALA A 28 -0.08 4.97 -5.05
C ALA A 28 -0.86 3.91 -5.86
N GLU A 29 -0.44 3.68 -7.10
CA GLU A 29 -1.00 2.61 -7.94
C GLU A 29 -0.16 1.34 -7.82
N PHE A 30 -0.80 0.21 -7.54
CA PHE A 30 -0.17 -1.11 -7.52
C PHE A 30 -0.65 -1.97 -8.69
N SER A 31 0.25 -2.33 -9.60
CA SER A 31 -0.07 -3.25 -10.69
C SER A 31 0.08 -4.70 -10.22
N LEU A 32 -1.01 -5.47 -10.25
CA LEU A 32 -1.00 -6.90 -9.94
C LEU A 32 -0.92 -7.71 -11.23
N ALA A 33 0.31 -7.96 -11.71
CA ALA A 33 0.51 -8.77 -12.91
C ALA A 33 0.39 -10.27 -12.58
N GLY A 34 -0.22 -11.04 -13.48
CA GLY A 34 -0.28 -12.51 -13.38
C GLY A 34 -1.18 -13.03 -12.25
N ILE A 35 -2.24 -12.30 -11.90
CA ILE A 35 -3.26 -12.72 -10.91
C ILE A 35 -3.80 -14.12 -11.25
N LYS A 36 -3.82 -14.98 -10.24
CA LYS A 36 -4.42 -16.33 -10.28
C LYS A 36 -5.61 -16.41 -9.34
N GLN A 37 -6.31 -17.55 -9.35
CA GLN A 37 -7.41 -17.80 -8.43
C GLN A 37 -6.97 -17.77 -6.94
N GLU A 38 -5.74 -18.18 -6.64
CA GLU A 38 -5.15 -18.07 -5.29
C GLU A 38 -4.95 -16.62 -4.82
N ASP A 39 -4.98 -15.65 -5.74
CA ASP A 39 -4.90 -14.22 -5.44
C ASP A 39 -6.27 -13.55 -5.25
N ALA A 40 -7.38 -14.28 -5.44
CA ALA A 40 -8.74 -13.80 -5.18
C ALA A 40 -9.03 -13.83 -3.68
N VAL A 41 -8.34 -12.96 -2.95
CA VAL A 41 -8.35 -12.87 -1.49
C VAL A 41 -8.42 -11.41 -1.06
N ARG A 42 -8.40 -11.17 0.25
CA ARG A 42 -8.51 -9.83 0.82
C ARG A 42 -7.24 -9.00 0.65
N TYR A 43 -7.39 -7.78 0.16
CA TYR A 43 -6.35 -6.75 0.05
C TYR A 43 -6.64 -5.57 0.97
N GLN A 44 -5.60 -5.02 1.57
CA GLN A 44 -5.66 -3.81 2.40
C GLN A 44 -4.43 -2.95 2.17
N CYS A 45 -4.58 -1.64 2.25
CA CYS A 45 -3.46 -0.70 2.17
C CYS A 45 -3.19 -0.07 3.52
N GLN A 46 -1.93 0.28 3.78
CA GLN A 46 -1.53 1.10 4.92
C GLN A 46 -0.60 2.22 4.46
N TYR A 47 -0.86 3.42 4.95
CA TYR A 47 0.00 4.58 4.71
C TYR A 47 0.94 4.79 5.89
N GLN A 48 2.21 5.05 5.60
CA GLN A 48 3.24 5.41 6.56
C GLN A 48 3.89 6.73 6.16
N GLY A 49 3.66 7.79 6.94
CA GLY A 49 4.39 9.05 6.83
C GLY A 49 5.81 8.89 7.35
N LEU A 50 6.78 9.43 6.61
CA LEU A 50 8.18 9.51 7.02
C LEU A 50 8.44 10.81 7.79
N GLU A 51 7.84 11.92 7.35
CA GLU A 51 7.88 13.22 8.03
C GLU A 51 6.54 13.96 7.93
N PRO A 52 5.78 14.12 9.03
CA PRO A 52 6.02 13.53 10.35
C PRO A 52 5.91 12.00 10.33
N VAL A 53 6.72 11.34 11.15
CA VAL A 53 6.66 9.88 11.27
C VAL A 53 5.31 9.45 11.85
N GLY A 54 4.63 8.55 11.16
CA GLY A 54 3.35 8.02 11.63
C GLY A 54 2.79 6.97 10.70
N THR A 55 2.03 6.03 11.26
CA THR A 55 1.37 4.98 10.48
C THR A 55 -0.13 5.14 10.63
N SER A 56 -0.84 5.17 9.50
CA SER A 56 -2.30 5.19 9.48
C SER A 56 -2.88 3.81 9.77
N GLU A 57 -4.17 3.74 10.09
CA GLU A 57 -4.89 2.48 10.14
C GLU A 57 -4.92 1.83 8.74
N LYS A 58 -5.08 0.50 8.72
CA LYS A 58 -5.28 -0.22 7.45
C LYS A 58 -6.62 0.20 6.84
N SER A 59 -6.66 0.28 5.52
CA SER A 59 -7.89 0.54 4.80
C SER A 59 -8.92 -0.55 5.06
N ASP A 60 -10.17 -0.24 4.72
CA ASP A 60 -11.19 -1.26 4.53
C ASP A 60 -10.68 -2.33 3.54
N PRO A 61 -10.96 -3.61 3.82
CA PRO A 61 -10.56 -4.69 2.95
C PRO A 61 -11.32 -4.70 1.62
N VAL A 62 -10.62 -5.13 0.57
CA VAL A 62 -11.17 -5.34 -0.78
C VAL A 62 -10.96 -6.80 -1.20
N GLU A 63 -11.97 -7.43 -1.81
CA GLU A 63 -11.96 -8.81 -2.32
C GLU A 63 -12.16 -8.85 -3.84
#